data_AF-A0A6I3LRS1-F1
#
_entry.id   AF-A0A6I3LRS1-F1
#
_cell.length_a   1.000
_cell.length_b   1.000
_cell.length_c   1.000
_cell.angle_alpha   90.00
_cell.angle_beta   90.00
_cell.angle_gamma   90.00
#
_symmetry.space_group_name_H-M   'P 1'
#
loop_
_entity.id
_entity.type
_entity.pdbx_description
1 polymer ?
#
loop_
_entity_poly.entity_id
_entity_poly.type
_entity_poly.pdbx_seq_one_letter_code
_entity_poly.pdbx_strand_id
1 'polypeptide(L)'
;MAVWQYLLIVVPEKSTQNNYQCIIKNNTTKYLPKTKSLWKDFNGNGDSIISEMDSIIKRADWGDETYICWKGDESNQEDNDCSISLNGNKTQIEEFHFRIDLRKSSNITNTLKAILKICETNELVLIDLKGKIHKPKIENLLISLKESNATAFLTDPIKFLENLSKT
;
A
#
# COMPACT_ATOMS: atom_id res chain seq x y z
N MET A 1 12.15 1.53 -5.41
CA MET A 1 11.07 2.33 -4.78
C MET A 1 11.51 3.77 -4.81
N ALA A 2 10.68 4.68 -5.32
CA ALA A 2 11.03 6.09 -5.29
C ALA A 2 11.01 6.58 -3.83
N VAL A 3 12.01 7.34 -3.43
CA VAL A 3 12.24 7.66 -2.01
C VAL A 3 11.13 8.52 -1.42
N TRP A 4 10.36 9.25 -2.24
CA TRP A 4 9.22 10.09 -1.84
C TRP A 4 7.87 9.37 -1.75
N GLN A 5 7.83 8.05 -1.98
CA GLN A 5 6.61 7.27 -1.89
C GLN A 5 6.44 6.60 -0.52
N TYR A 6 5.22 6.68 0.03
CA TYR A 6 4.83 5.98 1.23
C TYR A 6 4.05 4.71 0.90
N LEU A 7 4.62 3.56 1.25
CA LEU A 7 4.08 2.23 0.98
C LEU A 7 3.20 1.72 2.12
N LEU A 8 2.04 1.18 1.75
CA LEU A 8 1.13 0.49 2.65
C LEU A 8 0.71 -0.85 2.04
N ILE A 9 0.74 -1.89 2.88
CA ILE A 9 0.24 -3.22 2.56
C ILE A 9 -1.18 -3.33 3.12
N VAL A 10 -2.11 -3.86 2.34
CA VAL A 10 -3.51 -4.03 2.73
C VAL A 10 -3.77 -5.51 2.99
N VAL A 11 -4.49 -5.80 4.08
CA VAL A 11 -4.91 -7.16 4.44
C VAL A 11 -6.30 -7.14 5.08
N PRO A 12 -7.03 -8.27 5.08
CA PRO A 12 -8.27 -8.39 5.84
C PRO A 12 -8.04 -8.19 7.34
N GLU A 13 -8.91 -7.45 8.02
CA GLU A 13 -8.80 -7.17 9.45
C GLU A 13 -8.77 -8.46 10.28
N LYS A 14 -9.62 -9.44 9.94
CA LYS A 14 -9.72 -10.73 10.62
C LYS A 14 -8.39 -11.50 10.62
N SER A 15 -7.57 -11.31 9.60
CA SER A 15 -6.28 -12.01 9.45
C SER A 15 -5.20 -11.49 10.39
N THR A 16 -5.42 -10.32 11.02
CA THR A 16 -4.47 -9.75 11.99
C THR A 16 -4.45 -10.46 13.34
N GLN A 17 -5.43 -11.33 13.60
CA GLN A 17 -5.42 -12.22 14.77
C GLN A 17 -4.45 -13.41 14.59
N ASN A 18 -4.08 -13.72 13.33
CA ASN A 18 -3.29 -14.89 12.96
C ASN A 18 -1.82 -14.52 12.69
N ASN A 19 -1.00 -14.39 13.74
CA ASN A 19 0.48 -14.32 13.66
C ASN A 19 1.08 -13.43 12.54
N TYR A 20 0.41 -12.36 12.11
CA TYR A 20 0.86 -11.51 11.00
C TYR A 20 2.23 -10.86 11.26
N GLN A 21 2.56 -10.60 12.53
CA GLN A 21 3.87 -10.11 12.96
C GLN A 21 4.99 -11.05 12.51
N CYS A 22 4.74 -12.37 12.45
CA CYS A 22 5.70 -13.35 11.94
C CYS A 22 5.99 -13.12 10.44
N ILE A 23 4.97 -12.82 9.65
CA ILE A 23 5.12 -12.62 8.19
C ILE A 23 5.91 -11.34 7.89
N ILE A 24 5.69 -10.27 8.67
CA ILE A 24 6.31 -8.98 8.39
C ILE A 24 7.65 -8.81 9.11
N LYS A 25 7.77 -9.18 10.39
CA LYS A 25 9.05 -9.08 11.11
C LYS A 25 10.09 -10.10 10.66
N ASN A 26 9.65 -11.30 10.24
CA ASN A 26 10.58 -12.32 9.75
C ASN A 26 10.78 -12.26 8.24
N ASN A 27 10.26 -11.22 7.56
CA ASN A 27 10.62 -11.00 6.17
C ASN A 27 12.08 -10.53 6.10
N THR A 28 12.99 -11.48 5.91
CA THR A 28 14.42 -11.23 5.74
C THR A 28 14.78 -10.89 4.29
N THR A 29 13.80 -10.81 3.39
CA THR A 29 14.02 -10.55 1.98
C THR A 29 13.97 -9.07 1.67
N LYS A 30 14.59 -8.66 0.56
CA LYS A 30 14.46 -7.31 0.00
C LYS A 30 13.10 -7.04 -0.66
N TYR A 31 12.20 -8.03 -0.67
CA TYR A 31 10.90 -7.96 -1.33
C TYR A 31 9.79 -7.69 -0.31
N LEU A 32 8.59 -7.34 -0.81
CA LEU A 32 7.42 -7.20 0.04
C LEU A 32 7.11 -8.53 0.77
N PRO A 33 6.59 -8.47 2.00
CA PRO A 33 6.13 -9.67 2.69
C PRO A 33 5.05 -10.38 1.86
N LYS A 34 5.18 -11.70 1.71
CA LYS A 34 4.16 -12.51 1.03
C LYS A 34 2.89 -12.54 1.87
N THR A 35 1.82 -11.94 1.40
CA THR A 35 0.56 -11.81 2.16
C THR A 35 -0.51 -12.83 1.78
N LYS A 36 -0.25 -13.71 0.82
CA LYS A 36 -1.22 -14.71 0.33
C LYS A 36 -1.97 -15.47 1.44
N SER A 37 -1.27 -15.90 2.49
CA SER A 37 -1.89 -16.62 3.61
C SER A 37 -2.87 -15.77 4.42
N LEU A 38 -2.71 -14.44 4.42
CA LEU A 38 -3.59 -13.49 5.10
C LEU A 38 -4.87 -13.24 4.32
N TRP A 39 -4.92 -13.58 3.04
CA TRP A 39 -6.11 -13.37 2.20
C TRP A 39 -6.98 -14.63 2.04
N LYS A 40 -6.52 -15.79 2.52
CA LYS A 40 -7.18 -17.09 2.30
C LYS A 40 -8.65 -17.13 2.75
N ASP A 41 -8.96 -16.46 3.86
CA ASP A 41 -10.29 -16.45 4.47
C ASP A 41 -11.06 -15.14 4.19
N PHE A 42 -10.60 -14.34 3.23
CA PHE A 42 -11.30 -13.15 2.80
C PHE A 42 -12.54 -13.53 1.99
N ASN A 43 -13.71 -13.17 2.51
CA ASN A 43 -15.01 -13.45 1.89
C ASN A 43 -15.64 -12.20 1.23
N GLY A 44 -14.87 -11.12 1.09
CA GLY A 44 -15.35 -9.91 0.42
C GLY A 44 -15.26 -10.01 -1.11
N ASN A 45 -15.74 -8.98 -1.79
CA ASN A 45 -15.82 -8.96 -3.25
C ASN A 45 -14.56 -8.31 -3.86
N GLY A 46 -13.60 -9.14 -4.29
CA GLY A 46 -12.37 -8.68 -4.94
C GLY A 46 -12.62 -7.86 -6.21
N ASP A 47 -13.61 -8.24 -7.03
CA ASP A 47 -13.97 -7.53 -8.26
C ASP A 47 -14.51 -6.13 -7.95
N SER A 48 -15.26 -5.97 -6.86
CA SER A 48 -15.71 -4.65 -6.39
C SER A 48 -14.52 -3.77 -6.02
N ILE A 49 -13.57 -4.29 -5.24
CA ILE A 49 -12.36 -3.55 -4.85
C ILE A 49 -11.59 -3.10 -6.10
N ILE A 50 -11.40 -4.01 -7.06
CA ILE A 50 -10.71 -3.72 -8.32
C ILE A 50 -11.45 -2.64 -9.12
N SER A 51 -12.77 -2.72 -9.22
CA SER A 51 -13.60 -1.74 -9.94
C SER A 51 -13.61 -0.37 -9.26
N GLU A 52 -13.61 -0.33 -7.92
CA GLU A 52 -13.49 0.90 -7.16
C GLU A 52 -12.10 1.53 -7.36
N MET A 53 -11.03 0.73 -7.37
CA MET A 53 -9.67 1.21 -7.66
C MET A 53 -9.54 1.82 -9.07
N ASP A 54 -10.25 1.29 -10.07
CA ASP A 54 -10.30 1.85 -11.44
C ASP A 54 -10.85 3.28 -11.49
N SER A 55 -11.67 3.66 -10.51
CA SER A 55 -12.20 5.01 -10.41
C SER A 55 -11.22 5.99 -9.74
N ILE A 56 -10.15 5.49 -9.09
CA ILE A 56 -9.20 6.30 -8.31
C ILE A 56 -7.93 6.56 -9.11
N ILE A 57 -7.32 5.51 -9.64
CA ILE A 57 -6.05 5.57 -10.38
C ILE A 57 -6.27 4.87 -11.72
N LYS A 58 -5.64 5.34 -12.79
CA LYS A 58 -5.70 4.68 -14.08
C LYS A 58 -4.92 3.36 -14.05
N ARG A 59 -5.39 2.36 -14.79
CA ARG A 59 -4.64 1.13 -15.08
C ARG A 59 -3.26 1.46 -15.63
N ALA A 60 -2.24 0.76 -15.12
CA ALA A 60 -0.92 0.79 -15.71
C ALA A 60 -0.93 0.03 -17.06
N ASP A 61 0.08 0.28 -17.89
CA ASP A 61 0.31 -0.46 -19.13
C ASP A 61 1.09 -1.78 -18.91
N TRP A 62 1.51 -2.04 -17.66
CA TRP A 62 2.04 -3.32 -17.21
C TRP A 62 1.07 -4.07 -16.30
N GLY A 63 1.32 -5.37 -16.16
CA GLY A 63 0.46 -6.29 -15.42
C GLY A 63 -0.29 -7.24 -16.35
N ASP A 64 -1.14 -8.06 -15.77
CA ASP A 64 -1.98 -9.03 -16.46
C ASP A 64 -3.28 -9.28 -15.70
N GLU A 65 -4.03 -10.31 -16.13
CA GLU A 65 -5.33 -10.66 -15.58
C GLU A 65 -5.28 -11.17 -14.12
N THR A 66 -4.10 -11.57 -13.65
CA THR A 66 -3.83 -12.01 -12.27
C THR A 66 -2.94 -11.06 -11.50
N TYR A 67 -2.22 -10.17 -12.17
CA TYR A 67 -1.39 -9.14 -11.54
C TYR A 67 -1.78 -7.76 -12.04
N ILE A 68 -2.70 -7.17 -11.29
CA ILE A 68 -3.43 -5.99 -11.68
C ILE A 68 -2.71 -4.76 -11.13
N CYS A 69 -2.32 -3.83 -12.01
CA CYS A 69 -1.55 -2.64 -11.62
C CYS A 69 -2.24 -1.33 -12.02
N TRP A 70 -2.04 -0.32 -11.19
CA TRP A 70 -2.47 1.06 -11.44
C TRP A 70 -1.30 2.01 -11.26
N LYS A 71 -1.27 3.07 -12.06
CA LYS A 71 -0.20 4.06 -12.06
C LYS A 71 -0.74 5.47 -12.22
N GLY A 72 -0.27 6.38 -11.36
CA GLY A 72 -0.53 7.81 -11.44
C GLY A 72 0.05 8.43 -12.70
N ASP A 73 -0.42 9.62 -13.06
CA ASP A 73 0.00 10.29 -14.28
C ASP A 73 1.37 10.97 -14.13
N GLU A 74 2.41 10.30 -14.62
CA GLU A 74 3.79 10.80 -14.57
C GLU A 74 3.97 12.11 -15.35
N SER A 75 3.17 12.35 -16.40
CA SER A 75 3.20 13.62 -17.15
C SER A 75 2.75 14.80 -16.28
N ASN A 76 1.89 14.51 -15.30
CA ASN A 76 1.45 15.43 -14.26
C ASN A 76 2.29 15.33 -12.98
N GLN A 77 3.48 14.71 -13.02
CA GLN A 77 4.36 14.51 -11.86
C GLN A 77 3.65 13.81 -10.69
N GLU A 78 2.75 12.88 -10.98
CA GLU A 78 2.10 12.02 -9.99
C GLU A 78 2.72 10.63 -10.06
N ASP A 79 3.26 10.16 -8.94
CA ASP A 79 3.93 8.87 -8.85
C ASP A 79 3.17 7.92 -7.91
N ASN A 80 1.86 8.08 -7.73
CA ASN A 80 1.07 7.08 -7.00
C ASN A 80 1.07 5.76 -7.77
N ASP A 81 1.01 4.62 -7.08
CA ASP A 81 0.76 3.33 -7.72
C ASP A 81 0.11 2.34 -6.77
N CYS A 82 -0.51 1.32 -7.34
CA CYS A 82 -1.21 0.27 -6.62
C CYS A 82 -1.09 -1.04 -7.38
N SER A 83 -1.05 -2.14 -6.65
CA SER A 83 -1.06 -3.48 -7.24
C SER A 83 -1.93 -4.43 -6.42
N ILE A 84 -2.71 -5.24 -7.13
CA ILE A 84 -3.47 -6.37 -6.58
C ILE A 84 -3.06 -7.63 -7.35
N SER A 85 -2.60 -8.64 -6.62
CA SER A 85 -2.35 -9.98 -7.15
C SER A 85 -3.57 -10.86 -6.85
N LEU A 86 -3.99 -11.65 -7.82
CA LEU A 86 -5.05 -12.64 -7.71
C LEU A 86 -4.47 -14.05 -7.80
N ASN A 87 -5.23 -15.01 -7.29
CA ASN A 87 -4.97 -16.42 -7.51
C ASN A 87 -5.16 -16.81 -9.00
N GLY A 88 -4.69 -18.00 -9.38
CA GLY A 88 -4.68 -18.42 -10.79
C GLY A 88 -6.05 -18.53 -11.47
N ASN A 89 -7.13 -18.65 -10.71
CA ASN A 89 -8.52 -18.63 -11.24
C ASN A 89 -9.19 -17.25 -11.09
N LYS A 90 -8.47 -16.22 -10.63
CA LYS A 90 -8.91 -14.83 -10.51
C LYS A 90 -10.09 -14.61 -9.55
N THR A 91 -10.30 -15.51 -8.59
CA THR A 91 -11.43 -15.41 -7.66
C THR A 91 -11.05 -14.83 -6.30
N GLN A 92 -9.77 -14.80 -5.95
CA GLN A 92 -9.30 -14.34 -4.63
C GLN A 92 -8.09 -13.45 -4.79
N ILE A 93 -8.08 -12.37 -4.01
CA ILE A 93 -6.88 -11.55 -3.80
C ILE A 93 -5.85 -12.39 -3.04
N GLU A 94 -4.59 -12.31 -3.44
CA GLU A 94 -3.45 -12.89 -2.73
C GLU A 94 -2.55 -11.78 -2.14
N GLU A 95 -2.47 -10.64 -2.80
CA GLU A 95 -1.69 -9.49 -2.36
C GLU A 95 -2.39 -8.19 -2.76
N PHE A 96 -2.32 -7.18 -1.90
CA PHE A 96 -2.79 -5.83 -2.19
C PHE A 96 -1.88 -4.84 -1.47
N HIS A 97 -1.24 -3.96 -2.24
CA HIS A 97 -0.46 -2.87 -1.69
C HIS A 97 -0.54 -1.63 -2.58
N PHE A 98 -0.24 -0.48 -2.00
CA PHE A 98 -0.19 0.77 -2.75
C PHE A 98 0.88 1.71 -2.19
N ARG A 99 1.31 2.62 -3.04
CA ARG A 99 2.29 3.66 -2.75
C ARG A 99 1.69 5.02 -3.04
N ILE A 100 1.72 5.90 -2.05
CA ILE A 100 1.29 7.29 -2.18
C ILE A 100 2.51 8.18 -2.36
N ASP A 101 2.56 8.93 -3.44
CA ASP A 101 3.52 9.99 -3.67
C ASP A 101 3.23 11.18 -2.75
N LEU A 102 4.15 11.48 -1.84
CA LEU A 102 3.96 12.51 -0.82
C LEU A 102 4.32 13.93 -1.28
N ARG A 103 4.81 14.12 -2.52
CA ARG A 103 5.22 15.44 -3.03
C ARG A 103 4.06 16.42 -3.18
N LYS A 104 2.83 15.92 -3.37
CA LYS A 104 1.62 16.73 -3.54
C LYS A 104 0.58 16.38 -2.48
N SER A 105 0.06 17.40 -1.79
CA SER A 105 -0.97 17.23 -0.77
C SER A 105 -2.27 16.61 -1.33
N SER A 106 -2.58 16.85 -2.61
CA SER A 106 -3.73 16.27 -3.31
C SER A 106 -3.71 14.74 -3.31
N ASN A 107 -2.53 14.11 -3.34
CA ASN A 107 -2.40 12.65 -3.28
C ASN A 107 -2.86 12.11 -1.93
N ILE A 108 -2.64 12.87 -0.86
CA ILE A 108 -3.13 12.52 0.48
C ILE A 108 -4.64 12.79 0.58
N THR A 109 -5.11 13.96 0.12
CA THR A 109 -6.51 14.34 0.31
C THR A 109 -7.48 13.61 -0.60
N ASN A 110 -7.03 13.16 -1.78
CA ASN A 110 -7.89 12.56 -2.80
C ASN A 110 -7.59 11.06 -2.90
N THR A 111 -6.39 10.69 -3.35
CA THR A 111 -6.03 9.29 -3.63
C THR A 111 -6.00 8.43 -2.38
N LEU A 112 -5.23 8.82 -1.35
CA LEU A 112 -5.15 8.05 -0.11
C LEU A 112 -6.52 7.96 0.56
N LYS A 113 -7.26 9.06 0.70
CA LYS A 113 -8.60 9.02 1.32
C LYS A 113 -9.55 8.08 0.57
N ALA A 114 -9.53 8.07 -0.76
CA ALA A 114 -10.38 7.18 -1.55
C ALA A 114 -10.00 5.70 -1.33
N ILE A 115 -8.71 5.36 -1.34
CA ILE A 115 -8.25 3.99 -1.06
C ILE A 115 -8.60 3.56 0.37
N LEU A 116 -8.46 4.47 1.35
CA LEU A 116 -8.88 4.19 2.72
C LEU A 116 -10.38 3.92 2.82
N LYS A 117 -11.20 4.56 1.98
CA LYS A 117 -12.64 4.29 1.97
C LYS A 117 -12.95 2.88 1.45
N ILE A 118 -12.24 2.41 0.41
CA ILE A 118 -12.33 1.02 -0.06
C ILE A 118 -11.97 0.07 1.10
N CYS A 119 -10.87 0.36 1.80
CA CYS A 119 -10.41 -0.47 2.91
C CYS A 119 -11.44 -0.52 4.05
N GLU A 120 -12.01 0.63 4.43
CA GLU A 120 -13.03 0.71 5.48
C GLU A 120 -14.29 -0.09 5.13
N THR A 121 -14.79 0.06 3.89
CA THR A 121 -16.00 -0.65 3.42
C THR A 121 -15.81 -2.17 3.38
N ASN A 122 -14.59 -2.64 3.15
CA ASN A 122 -14.28 -4.06 2.94
C ASN A 122 -13.64 -4.74 4.17
N GLU A 123 -13.71 -4.13 5.37
CA GLU A 123 -13.09 -4.65 6.61
C GLU A 123 -11.59 -4.95 6.43
N LEU A 124 -10.87 -4.05 5.75
CA LEU A 124 -9.44 -4.15 5.52
C LEU A 124 -8.65 -3.19 6.43
N VAL A 125 -7.44 -3.60 6.77
CA VAL A 125 -6.49 -2.79 7.53
C VAL A 125 -5.18 -2.62 6.78
N LEU A 126 -4.40 -1.62 7.18
CA LEU A 126 -3.16 -1.26 6.53
C LEU A 126 -1.97 -1.60 7.41
N ILE A 127 -0.87 -2.02 6.80
CA ILE A 127 0.38 -2.29 7.48
C ILE A 127 1.49 -1.48 6.83
N ASP A 128 2.23 -0.75 7.67
CA ASP A 128 3.42 -0.04 7.22
C ASP A 128 4.66 -0.94 7.17
N LEU A 129 5.76 -0.40 6.64
CA LEU A 129 7.05 -1.10 6.57
C LEU A 129 7.68 -1.44 7.93
N LYS A 130 7.20 -0.85 9.03
CA LYS A 130 7.61 -1.20 10.40
C LYS A 130 6.75 -2.33 10.98
N GLY A 131 5.77 -2.84 10.22
CA GLY A 131 4.85 -3.90 10.65
C GLY A 131 3.77 -3.43 11.62
N LYS A 132 3.51 -2.13 11.71
CA LYS A 132 2.43 -1.58 12.53
C LYS A 132 1.12 -1.59 11.74
N ILE A 133 0.06 -2.07 12.38
CA ILE A 133 -1.30 -2.07 11.82
C ILE A 133 -1.94 -0.71 12.07
N HIS A 134 -2.65 -0.22 11.06
CA HIS A 134 -3.45 0.98 11.09
C HIS A 134 -4.86 0.68 10.60
N LYS A 135 -5.85 1.18 11.31
CA LYS A 135 -7.23 1.22 10.80
C LYS A 135 -7.31 2.20 9.63
N PRO A 136 -8.22 1.99 8.66
CA PRO A 136 -8.27 2.74 7.41
C PRO A 136 -8.84 4.17 7.55
N LYS A 137 -8.16 4.99 8.36
CA LYS A 137 -8.45 6.41 8.54
C LYS A 137 -7.15 7.20 8.58
N ILE A 138 -7.16 8.42 8.05
CA ILE A 138 -5.96 9.25 7.95
C ILE A 138 -5.35 9.50 9.34
N GLU A 139 -6.17 9.77 10.36
CA GLU A 139 -5.68 10.06 11.71
C GLU A 139 -4.82 8.93 12.28
N ASN A 140 -5.08 7.68 11.90
CA ASN A 140 -4.31 6.53 12.37
C ASN A 140 -2.96 6.42 11.65
N LEU A 141 -2.87 6.92 10.43
CA LEU A 141 -1.65 6.90 9.62
C LEU A 141 -0.73 8.09 9.86
N LEU A 142 -1.21 9.19 10.47
CA LEU A 142 -0.45 10.44 10.60
C LEU A 142 0.94 10.27 11.21
N ILE A 143 1.04 9.47 12.29
CA ILE A 143 2.33 9.24 12.96
C ILE A 143 3.26 8.45 12.05
N SER A 144 2.77 7.35 11.46
CA SER A 144 3.59 6.51 10.57
C SER A 144 4.05 7.27 9.33
N LEU A 145 3.17 8.07 8.74
CA LEU A 145 3.49 8.90 7.58
C LEU A 145 4.58 9.92 7.94
N LYS A 146 4.44 10.65 9.06
CA LYS A 146 5.45 11.62 9.53
C LYS A 146 6.81 10.98 9.80
N GLU A 147 6.82 9.76 10.30
CA GLU A 147 8.04 8.99 10.61
C GLU A 147 8.58 8.20 9.41
N SER A 148 7.96 8.32 8.23
CA SER A 148 8.36 7.56 7.04
C SER A 148 9.63 8.12 6.42
N ASN A 149 10.40 7.24 5.75
CA ASN A 149 11.56 7.66 4.96
C ASN A 149 11.19 8.67 3.88
N ALA A 150 9.98 8.58 3.33
CA ALA A 150 9.48 9.53 2.34
C ALA A 150 9.32 10.94 2.91
N THR A 151 8.72 11.08 4.08
CA THR A 151 8.63 12.38 4.75
C THR A 151 10.01 12.87 5.19
N ALA A 152 10.88 12.00 5.70
CA ALA A 152 12.24 12.39 6.07
C ALA A 152 13.03 12.93 4.87
N PHE A 153 12.99 12.25 3.72
CA PHE A 153 13.62 12.70 2.49
C PHE A 153 13.03 14.01 1.97
N LEU A 154 11.71 14.16 1.97
CA LEU A 154 11.07 15.41 1.49
C LEU A 154 11.32 16.61 2.42
N THR A 155 11.58 16.36 3.70
CA THR A 155 11.85 17.42 4.68
C THR A 155 13.29 17.92 4.58
N ASP A 156 14.25 17.01 4.51
CA ASP A 156 15.69 17.34 4.41
C ASP A 156 16.43 16.26 3.61
N PRO A 157 16.46 16.38 2.26
CA PRO A 157 17.07 15.37 1.40
C PRO A 157 18.56 15.15 1.70
N ILE A 158 19.30 16.21 2.01
CA ILE A 158 20.76 16.14 2.26
C ILE A 158 21.00 15.33 3.52
N LYS A 159 20.36 15.71 4.64
CA LYS A 159 20.50 14.99 5.91
C LYS A 159 20.02 13.55 5.82
N PHE A 160 18.94 13.29 5.06
CA PHE A 160 18.49 11.94 4.81
C PHE A 160 19.59 11.09 4.15
N LEU A 161 20.21 11.59 3.07
CA LEU A 161 21.28 10.90 2.36
C LEU A 161 22.54 10.73 3.22
N GLU A 162 22.93 11.75 4.00
CA GLU A 162 24.06 11.65 4.94
C GLU A 162 23.85 10.55 5.98
N ASN A 163 22.61 10.35 6.44
CA ASN A 163 22.29 9.30 7.41
C ASN A 163 22.32 7.87 6.82
N LEU A 164 22.19 7.71 5.49
CA LEU A 164 22.32 6.40 4.86
C LEU A 164 23.73 5.79 5.04
N SER A 165 24.75 6.65 5.15
CA SER A 165 26.15 6.22 5.32
C SER A 165 26.48 5.69 6.71
N LYS A 166 25.55 5.78 7.67
CA LYS A 166 25.73 5.42 9.09
C LYS A 166 25.03 4.11 9.49
N THR A 167 24.40 3.44 8.53
CA THR A 167 23.68 2.16 8.68
C THR A 167 24.45 1.03 8.00
#